data_AF-A0A2V8WZ41-F1
#
_entry.id   AF-A0A2V8WZ41-F1
#
_cell.length_a   1.000
_cell.length_b   1.000
_cell.length_c   1.000
_cell.angle_alpha   90.00
_cell.angle_beta   90.00
_cell.angle_gamma   90.00
#
_symmetry.space_group_name_H-M   'P 1'
#
loop_
_entity.id
_entity.type
_entity.pdbx_description
1 polymer ?
#
loop_
_entity_poly.entity_id
_entity_poly.type
_entity_poly.pdbx_seq_one_letter_code
_entity_poly.pdbx_strand_id
1 'polypeptide(L)' 'STVYYPYPLHLQPLYASLGHRAGDFPHAERAAREVLSLPMYPELRKEQIARVVETVAEFLKC' A
#
# COMPACT_ATOMS: atom_id res chain seq x y z
N SER A 1 5.51 -2.16 9.16
CA SER A 1 4.55 -1.84 8.09
C SER A 1 5.01 -2.56 6.84
N THR A 2 4.10 -3.20 6.10
CA THR A 2 4.41 -3.90 4.84
C THR A 2 3.67 -3.20 3.69
N VAL A 3 4.28 -3.13 2.51
CA VAL A 3 3.72 -2.50 1.31
C VAL A 3 3.26 -3.59 0.35
N TYR A 4 1.98 -3.58 -0.03
CA TYR A 4 1.39 -4.51 -0.98
C TYR A 4 0.66 -3.75 -2.09
N TYR A 5 1.25 -3.56 -3.28
CA TYR A 5 2.60 -3.94 -3.72
C TYR A 5 3.42 -2.68 -4.05
N PRO A 6 4.75 -2.67 -3.80
CA PRO A 6 5.58 -1.49 -3.99
C PRO A 6 5.78 -1.08 -5.45
N TYR A 7 5.50 -1.99 -6.40
CA TYR A 7 5.58 -1.72 -7.83
C TYR A 7 4.36 -2.31 -8.54
N PRO A 8 3.73 -1.55 -9.46
CA PRO A 8 2.69 -2.09 -10.31
C PRO A 8 3.29 -3.09 -11.31
N LEU A 9 2.49 -4.08 -11.73
CA LEU A 9 2.95 -5.21 -12.55
C LEU A 9 3.68 -4.77 -13.82
N HIS A 10 3.16 -3.77 -14.52
CA HIS A 10 3.70 -3.31 -15.81
C HIS A 10 5.11 -2.70 -15.72
N LEU A 11 5.57 -2.37 -14.51
CA LEU A 11 6.92 -1.85 -14.28
C LEU A 11 7.87 -2.89 -13.66
N GLN A 12 7.40 -4.11 -13.40
CA GLN A 12 8.28 -5.16 -12.88
C GLN A 12 9.13 -5.75 -14.03
N PRO A 13 10.42 -6.07 -13.79
CA PRO A 13 11.32 -6.58 -14.82
C PRO A 13 10.80 -7.81 -15.57
N LEU A 14 10.04 -8.69 -14.90
CA LEU A 14 9.43 -9.88 -15.49
C LEU A 14 8.50 -9.56 -16.67
N TYR A 15 7.86 -8.40 -16.66
CA TYR A 15 6.88 -7.97 -17.68
C TYR A 15 7.47 -6.99 -18.70
N ALA A 16 8.79 -6.76 -18.69
CA ALA A 16 9.44 -5.81 -19.60
C ALA A 16 9.18 -6.13 -21.09
N SER A 17 9.01 -7.41 -21.45
CA SER A 17 8.70 -7.84 -22.81
C SER A 17 7.33 -7.37 -23.34
N LEU A 18 6.41 -6.95 -22.45
CA LEU A 18 5.11 -6.40 -22.82
C LEU A 18 5.19 -4.93 -23.28
N GLY A 19 6.33 -4.26 -23.09
CA GLY A 19 6.61 -2.94 -23.66
C GLY A 19 5.92 -1.75 -22.97
N HIS A 20 5.25 -1.97 -21.85
CA HIS A 20 4.61 -0.91 -21.05
C HIS A 20 5.62 0.02 -20.38
N ARG A 21 5.16 1.23 -20.07
CA ARG A 21 5.97 2.32 -19.50
C ARG A 21 5.22 3.01 -18.37
N ALA A 22 5.97 3.78 -17.57
CA ALA A 22 5.39 4.64 -16.56
C ALA A 22 4.44 5.65 -17.23
N GLY A 23 3.25 5.82 -16.64
CA GLY A 23 2.15 6.62 -17.19
C GLY A 23 1.09 5.81 -17.95
N ASP A 24 1.37 4.57 -18.36
CA ASP A 24 0.36 3.74 -19.05
C ASP A 24 -0.78 3.31 -18.10
N PHE A 25 -0.47 3.17 -16.80
CA PHE A 25 -1.43 2.75 -15.78
C PHE A 25 -1.34 3.66 -14.54
N PRO A 26 -1.78 4.93 -14.64
CA PRO A 26 -1.55 5.95 -13.61
C PRO A 26 -2.22 5.60 -12.26
N HIS A 27 -3.36 4.91 -12.29
CA HIS A 27 -4.03 4.47 -11.06
C HIS A 27 -3.28 3.35 -10.34
N ALA A 28 -2.70 2.41 -11.09
CA ALA A 28 -1.89 1.33 -10.51
C ALA A 28 -0.59 1.89 -9.90
N GLU A 29 0.05 2.83 -10.59
CA GLU A 29 1.25 3.54 -10.10
C GLU A 29 0.96 4.34 -8.83
N ARG A 30 -0.14 5.09 -8.83
CA ARG A 30 -0.57 5.82 -7.63
C ARG A 30 -0.84 4.89 -6.46
N ALA A 31 -1.57 3.79 -6.69
CA ALA A 31 -1.85 2.80 -5.66
C ALA A 31 -0.56 2.21 -5.07
N ALA A 32 0.39 1.79 -5.91
CA ALA A 32 1.67 1.25 -5.45
C ALA A 32 2.49 2.25 -4.62
N ARG A 33 2.42 3.54 -4.95
CA ARG A 33 3.13 4.61 -4.23
C ARG A 33 2.50 4.98 -2.89
N GLU A 34 1.17 4.94 -2.80
CA GLU A 34 0.42 5.49 -1.66
C GLU A 34 -0.11 4.42 -0.70
N VAL A 35 -0.07 3.14 -1.09
CA VAL A 35 -0.62 2.05 -0.27
C VAL A 35 0.13 1.87 1.05
N LEU A 36 -0.64 1.70 2.11
CA LEU A 36 -0.18 1.32 3.43
C LEU A 36 -1.04 0.15 3.92
N SER A 37 -0.42 -0.97 4.31
CA SER A 37 -1.15 -2.10 4.88
C SER A 37 -1.13 -2.06 6.40
N LEU A 38 -2.32 -2.04 7.00
CA LEU A 38 -2.51 -2.07 8.45
C LEU A 38 -2.66 -3.53 8.94
N PRO A 39 -2.36 -3.80 10.22
CA PRO A 39 -2.61 -5.11 10.82
C PRO A 39 -4.07 -5.55 10.68
N MET A 40 -4.28 -6.73 10.08
CA MET A 40 -5.61 -7.32 9.89
C MET A 40 -5.49 -8.85 9.96
N TYR A 41 -5.89 -9.44 11.08
CA TYR A 41 -5.88 -10.89 11.32
C TYR A 41 -6.84 -11.25 12.48
N PRO A 42 -7.33 -12.51 12.58
CA PRO A 42 -8.41 -12.89 13.50
C PRO A 42 -8.13 -12.63 14.98
N GLU A 43 -6.87 -12.75 15.41
CA GLU A 43 -6.45 -12.65 16.81
C GLU A 43 -6.19 -11.20 17.26
N LEU A 44 -6.50 -10.21 16.42
CA LEU A 44 -6.25 -8.80 16.72
C LEU A 44 -7.16 -8.32 17.86
N ARG A 45 -6.57 -7.89 18.97
CA ARG A 45 -7.30 -7.42 20.16
C ARG A 45 -7.83 -6.00 19.99
N LYS A 46 -8.88 -5.66 20.73
CA LYS A 46 -9.51 -4.33 20.69
C LYS A 46 -8.52 -3.21 21.02
N GLU A 47 -7.63 -3.44 21.98
CA GLU A 47 -6.61 -2.45 22.39
C GLU A 47 -5.58 -2.23 21.28
N GLN A 48 -5.27 -3.26 20.49
CA GLN A 48 -4.36 -3.15 19.35
C GLN A 48 -5.02 -2.38 18.20
N ILE A 49 -6.31 -2.60 17.96
CA ILE A 49 -7.10 -1.83 16.99
C ILE A 49 -7.14 -0.35 17.41
N ALA A 50 -7.47 -0.08 18.68
CA ALA A 50 -7.52 1.28 19.21
C ALA A 50 -6.18 2.01 19.03
N ARG A 51 -5.06 1.35 19.37
CA ARG A 51 -3.72 1.90 19.18
C ARG A 51 -3.44 2.25 17.71
N VAL A 52 -3.78 1.38 16.76
CA VAL A 52 -3.59 1.65 15.33
C VAL A 52 -4.42 2.86 14.89
N VAL A 53 -5.71 2.89 15.25
CA VAL A 53 -6.63 3.99 14.89
C VAL A 53 -6.14 5.32 15.46
N GLU A 54 -5.79 5.36 16.75
CA GLU A 54 -5.28 6.57 17.42
C GLU A 54 -4.00 7.07 16.75
N THR A 55 -3.05 6.19 16.44
CA THR A 55 -1.78 6.56 15.80
C THR A 55 -2.01 7.19 14.43
N VAL A 56 -2.87 6.58 13.61
CA VAL A 56 -3.16 7.08 12.26
C VAL A 56 -3.92 8.40 12.34
N ALA A 57 -4.90 8.51 13.24
CA ALA A 57 -5.67 9.73 13.42
C ALA A 57 -4.81 10.89 13.92
N GLU A 58 -3.85 10.63 14.81
CA GLU A 58 -2.89 11.64 15.28
C GLU A 58 -1.98 12.10 14.14
N PHE A 59 -1.43 11.17 13.35
CA PHE A 59 -0.58 11.49 12.19
C PHE A 59 -1.30 12.38 11.16
N LEU A 60 -2.61 12.16 10.94
CA LEU A 60 -3.41 12.92 9.97
C LEU A 60 -3.88 14.30 10.46
N LYS A 61 -3.72 14.62 11.75
CA LYS A 61 -4.10 15.94 12.30
C LYS A 61 -3.00 16.99 12.21
N CYS A 62 -1.76 16.57 11.92
CA CYS A 62 -0.63 17.44 11.63
C CYS A 62 -0.71 18.00 10.21
#